data_AF-A0A9D6NZV8-F1
#
_entry.id   AF-A0A9D6NZV8-F1
#
_cell.length_a   1.000
_cell.length_b   1.000
_cell.length_c   1.000
_cell.angle_alpha   90.00
_cell.angle_beta   90.00
_cell.angle_gamma   90.00
#
_symmetry.space_group_name_H-M   'P 1'
#
loop_
_entity.id
_entity.type
_entity.pdbx_description
1 polymer ?
#
loop_
_entity_poly.entity_id
_entity_poly.type
_entity_poly.pdbx_seq_one_letter_code
_entity_poly.pdbx_strand_id
1 'polypeptide(L)'
;MEDRFKILEETFKTASNRISEKGLGETNINSYIASLTAVGRSRIDPNSPVEQEIEKNTERAIGMYSYLRDKIGTQTLQEAWDSLSQGKVDKEVVKLWVEEGMAVNPNEYSAIATGYPDLKDDLERIRDQSLKKLK
;
A
#
# COMPACT_ATOMS: atom_id res chain seq x y z
N MET A 1 5.26 -16.54 -11.70
CA MET A 1 4.15 -15.88 -12.45
C MET A 1 2.99 -15.55 -11.53
N GLU A 2 2.49 -16.50 -10.72
CA GLU A 2 1.83 -16.20 -9.43
C GLU A 2 2.80 -15.53 -8.45
N ASP A 3 4.10 -15.76 -8.63
CA ASP A 3 5.13 -15.34 -7.70
C ASP A 3 5.23 -13.83 -7.47
N ARG A 4 4.98 -12.92 -8.43
CA ARG A 4 5.24 -11.48 -8.16
C ARG A 4 4.19 -10.82 -7.29
N PHE A 5 2.91 -11.09 -7.55
CA PHE A 5 1.81 -10.64 -6.69
C PHE A 5 1.88 -11.35 -5.34
N LYS A 6 2.17 -12.65 -5.34
CA LYS A 6 2.42 -13.42 -4.13
C LYS A 6 3.63 -12.90 -3.35
N ILE A 7 4.70 -12.46 -4.01
CA ILE A 7 5.89 -11.84 -3.39
C ILE A 7 5.52 -10.47 -2.81
N LEU A 8 4.68 -9.68 -3.47
CA LEU A 8 4.17 -8.41 -2.93
C LEU A 8 3.29 -8.66 -1.70
N GLU A 9 2.32 -9.55 -1.80
CA GLU A 9 1.50 -9.98 -0.67
C GLU A 9 2.35 -10.56 0.46
N GLU A 10 3.33 -11.42 0.16
CA GLU A 10 4.28 -11.99 1.12
C GLU A 10 5.22 -10.94 1.69
N THR A 11 5.58 -9.90 0.93
CA THR A 11 6.37 -8.75 1.39
C THR A 11 5.58 -7.93 2.38
N PHE A 12 4.35 -7.56 2.03
CA PHE A 12 3.46 -6.82 2.93
C PHE A 12 3.10 -7.67 4.16
N LYS A 13 2.84 -8.96 3.99
CA LYS A 13 2.57 -9.91 5.07
C LYS A 13 3.79 -10.13 5.96
N THR A 14 4.98 -10.25 5.40
CA THR A 14 6.25 -10.32 6.16
C THR A 14 6.47 -9.03 6.93
N ALA A 15 6.25 -7.89 6.29
CA ALA A 15 6.38 -6.59 6.94
C ALA A 15 5.45 -6.48 8.15
N SER A 16 4.24 -7.03 8.01
CA SER A 16 3.19 -7.07 9.03
C SER A 16 3.46 -8.06 10.17
N ASN A 17 3.86 -9.28 9.83
CA ASN A 17 4.18 -10.35 10.78
C ASN A 17 5.38 -10.00 11.66
N ARG A 18 6.28 -9.12 11.17
CA ARG A 18 7.40 -8.60 11.96
C ARG A 18 6.98 -7.71 13.13
N ILE A 19 5.75 -7.19 13.13
CA ILE A 19 5.37 -6.08 14.02
C ILE A 19 4.26 -6.45 15.00
N SER A 20 3.27 -7.27 14.62
CA SER A 20 2.07 -7.46 15.45
C SER A 20 1.57 -8.90 15.48
N GLU A 21 1.45 -9.46 16.69
CA GLU A 21 0.68 -10.70 16.96
C GLU A 21 -0.84 -10.45 16.96
N LYS A 22 -1.27 -9.18 17.07
CA LYS A 22 -2.68 -8.78 17.25
C LYS A 22 -3.41 -8.45 15.95
N GLY A 23 -2.85 -8.84 14.80
CA GLY A 23 -3.43 -8.60 13.49
C GLY A 23 -3.00 -7.27 12.86
N LEU A 24 -3.21 -7.18 11.54
CA LEU A 24 -2.63 -6.12 10.71
C LEU A 24 -3.15 -4.72 11.08
N GLY A 25 -4.46 -4.56 11.32
CA GLY A 25 -5.07 -3.27 11.60
C GLY A 25 -4.50 -2.57 12.84
N GLU A 26 -4.14 -3.32 13.89
CA GLU A 26 -3.57 -2.78 15.13
C GLU A 26 -2.09 -2.38 14.99
N THR A 27 -1.46 -2.68 13.86
CA THR A 27 -0.06 -2.37 13.61
C THR A 27 0.16 -0.86 13.64
N ASN A 28 1.13 -0.40 14.46
CA ASN A 28 1.53 0.99 14.46
C ASN A 28 2.07 1.41 13.09
N ILE A 29 1.60 2.53 12.57
CA ILE A 29 1.92 3.00 11.21
C ILE A 29 3.42 3.26 11.02
N ASN A 30 4.13 3.75 12.05
CA ASN A 30 5.57 3.99 11.96
C ASN A 30 6.33 2.67 11.87
N SER A 31 5.93 1.68 12.66
CA SER A 31 6.51 0.34 12.57
C SER A 31 6.28 -0.26 11.19
N TYR A 32 5.09 -0.09 10.62
CA TYR A 32 4.78 -0.56 9.28
C TYR A 32 5.64 0.12 8.21
N ILE A 33 5.74 1.46 8.24
CA ILE A 33 6.62 2.24 7.34
C ILE A 33 8.09 1.80 7.47
N ALA A 34 8.57 1.60 8.70
CA ALA A 34 9.95 1.15 8.94
C ALA A 34 10.18 -0.25 8.35
N SER A 35 9.20 -1.14 8.49
CA SER A 35 9.25 -2.50 7.93
C SER A 35 9.22 -2.51 6.41
N LEU A 36 8.37 -1.69 5.79
CA LEU A 36 8.36 -1.47 4.33
C LEU A 36 9.71 -0.92 3.85
N THR A 37 10.30 0.02 4.59
CA THR A 37 11.62 0.59 4.27
C THR A 37 12.70 -0.48 4.32
N ALA A 38 12.66 -1.35 5.32
CA ALA A 38 13.60 -2.46 5.45
C ALA A 38 13.47 -3.47 4.30
N VAL A 39 12.24 -3.77 3.86
CA VAL A 39 12.02 -4.68 2.73
C VAL A 39 12.41 -4.03 1.39
N GLY A 40 12.03 -2.78 1.14
CA GLY A 40 12.41 -2.07 -0.08
C GLY A 40 13.92 -1.97 -0.26
N ARG A 41 14.67 -1.87 0.86
CA ARG A 41 16.12 -1.78 0.87
C ARG A 41 16.85 -3.12 0.95
N SER A 42 16.17 -4.25 1.15
CA SER A 42 16.82 -5.57 1.28
C SER A 42 17.25 -6.16 -0.07
N ARG A 43 17.66 -5.32 -1.01
CA ARG A 43 18.04 -5.71 -2.36
C ARG A 43 19.25 -6.61 -2.37
N ILE A 44 19.13 -7.76 -3.04
CA ILE A 44 20.20 -8.72 -3.26
C ILE A 44 20.82 -8.47 -4.64
N ASP A 45 20.02 -8.09 -5.63
CA ASP A 45 20.46 -7.72 -6.98
C ASP A 45 19.73 -6.45 -7.50
N PRO A 46 20.41 -5.29 -7.57
CA PRO A 46 19.81 -4.05 -8.03
C PRO A 46 19.39 -4.04 -9.50
N ASN A 47 19.88 -5.00 -10.32
CA ASN A 47 19.47 -5.13 -11.72
C ASN A 47 18.28 -6.09 -11.89
N SER A 48 17.84 -6.77 -10.82
CA SER A 48 16.67 -7.63 -10.86
C SER A 48 15.40 -6.80 -11.07
N PRO A 49 14.65 -7.02 -12.17
CA PRO A 49 13.39 -6.30 -12.41
C PRO A 49 12.36 -6.53 -11.30
N VAL A 50 12.43 -7.67 -10.60
CA VAL A 50 11.52 -7.99 -9.49
C VAL A 50 11.85 -7.14 -8.27
N GLU A 51 13.13 -6.98 -7.92
CA GLU A 51 13.54 -6.15 -6.78
C GLU A 51 13.34 -4.66 -7.05
N GLN A 52 13.46 -4.24 -8.30
CA GLN A 52 13.10 -2.88 -8.73
C GLN A 52 11.61 -2.59 -8.51
N GLU A 53 10.75 -3.55 -8.86
CA GLU A 53 9.31 -3.42 -8.66
C GLU A 53 8.92 -3.46 -7.17
N ILE A 54 9.59 -4.29 -6.35
CA ILE A 54 9.37 -4.33 -4.90
C ILE A 54 9.76 -3.00 -4.25
N GLU A 55 10.94 -2.43 -4.56
CA GLU A 55 11.33 -1.13 -4.02
C GLU A 55 10.31 -0.06 -4.41
N LYS A 56 9.95 0.01 -5.71
CA LYS A 56 9.00 1.01 -6.19
C LYS A 56 7.65 0.92 -5.48
N ASN A 57 7.13 -0.29 -5.26
CA ASN A 57 5.85 -0.48 -4.57
C ASN A 57 5.94 -0.21 -3.06
N THR A 58 7.06 -0.56 -2.42
CA THR A 58 7.28 -0.24 -1.00
C THR A 58 7.46 1.27 -0.79
N GLU A 59 8.18 1.98 -1.66
CA GLU A 59 8.31 3.44 -1.64
C GLU A 59 6.96 4.14 -1.80
N ARG A 60 6.13 3.65 -2.72
CA ARG A 60 4.77 4.14 -2.91
C ARG A 60 3.91 3.96 -1.66
N ALA A 61 3.91 2.76 -1.09
CA ALA A 61 3.18 2.49 0.16
C ALA A 61 3.70 3.37 1.31
N ILE A 62 5.02 3.52 1.45
CA ILE A 62 5.64 4.42 2.44
C ILE A 62 5.14 5.85 2.27
N GLY A 63 5.08 6.37 1.04
CA GLY A 63 4.60 7.72 0.75
C GLY A 63 3.15 7.92 1.20
N MET A 64 2.26 6.99 0.86
CA MET A 64 0.84 7.06 1.26
C MET A 64 0.68 6.99 2.79
N TYR A 65 1.29 6.01 3.46
CA TYR A 65 1.16 5.88 4.92
C TYR A 65 1.86 7.02 5.68
N SER A 66 2.95 7.59 5.14
CA SER A 66 3.57 8.79 5.71
C SER A 66 2.64 10.00 5.61
N TYR A 67 1.94 10.17 4.48
CA TYR A 67 0.93 11.21 4.35
C TYR A 67 -0.19 11.04 5.38
N LEU A 68 -0.74 9.83 5.51
CA LEU A 68 -1.82 9.54 6.46
C LEU A 68 -1.38 9.82 7.91
N ARG A 69 -0.16 9.45 8.28
CA ARG A 69 0.43 9.80 9.58
C ARG A 69 0.55 11.31 9.76
N ASP A 70 1.18 12.01 8.82
CA ASP A 70 1.60 13.41 9.02
C ASP A 70 0.47 14.42 8.81
N LYS A 71 -0.48 14.13 7.92
CA LYS A 71 -1.57 15.04 7.56
C LYS A 71 -2.89 14.70 8.21
N ILE A 72 -3.17 13.42 8.44
CA ILE A 72 -4.43 12.97 9.04
C ILE A 72 -4.24 12.62 10.53
N GLY A 73 -3.02 12.30 10.96
CA GLY A 73 -2.71 11.98 12.35
C GLY A 73 -2.97 10.52 12.72
N THR A 74 -3.02 9.61 11.73
CA THR A 74 -3.31 8.19 11.95
C THR A 74 -2.14 7.51 12.67
N GLN A 75 -2.41 6.69 13.68
CA GLN A 75 -1.41 5.98 14.48
C GLN A 75 -1.33 4.50 14.14
N THR A 76 -2.43 3.92 13.66
CA THR A 76 -2.54 2.50 13.29
C THR A 76 -2.95 2.34 11.83
N LEU A 77 -2.74 1.14 11.26
CA LEU A 77 -3.20 0.83 9.91
C LEU A 77 -4.73 0.85 9.81
N GLN A 78 -5.44 0.41 10.86
CA GLN A 78 -6.90 0.49 10.89
C GLN A 78 -7.37 1.94 10.81
N GLU A 79 -6.80 2.84 11.61
CA GLU A 79 -7.14 4.27 11.55
C GLU A 79 -6.85 4.88 10.18
N ALA A 80 -5.79 4.43 9.51
CA ALA A 80 -5.47 4.84 8.15
C ALA A 80 -6.54 4.39 7.15
N TRP A 81 -6.97 3.13 7.19
CA TRP A 81 -8.04 2.61 6.34
C TRP A 81 -9.41 3.21 6.66
N ASP A 82 -9.71 3.44 7.94
CA ASP A 82 -10.94 4.11 8.36
C ASP A 82 -10.97 5.56 7.85
N SER A 83 -9.84 6.26 7.87
CA SER A 83 -9.73 7.63 7.35
C SER A 83 -9.96 7.70 5.84
N LEU A 84 -9.43 6.72 5.10
CA LEU A 84 -9.71 6.56 3.68
C LEU A 84 -11.20 6.25 3.44
N SER A 85 -11.76 5.29 4.17
CA SER A 85 -13.17 4.86 4.03
C SER A 85 -14.17 5.96 4.36
N GLN A 86 -13.81 6.87 5.27
CA GLN A 86 -14.63 8.01 5.68
C GLN A 86 -14.46 9.24 4.79
N GLY A 87 -13.63 9.18 3.74
CA GLY A 87 -13.41 10.32 2.85
C GLY A 87 -12.65 11.48 3.49
N LYS A 88 -11.84 11.23 4.54
CA LYS A 88 -11.13 12.28 5.31
C LYS A 88 -9.89 12.84 4.61
N VAL A 89 -9.44 12.20 3.53
CA VAL A 89 -8.28 12.62 2.76
C VAL A 89 -8.76 13.47 1.59
N ASP A 90 -7.98 14.48 1.22
CA ASP A 90 -8.26 15.25 0.02
C ASP A 90 -8.37 14.32 -1.20
N LYS A 91 -9.48 14.43 -1.91
CA LYS A 91 -9.79 13.57 -3.05
C LYS A 91 -8.77 13.67 -4.17
N GLU A 92 -8.19 14.84 -4.42
CA GLU A 92 -7.16 15.00 -5.46
C GLU A 92 -5.88 14.25 -5.07
N VAL A 93 -5.57 14.18 -3.77
CA VAL A 93 -4.45 13.37 -3.27
C VAL A 93 -4.74 11.88 -3.47
N VAL A 94 -5.96 11.43 -3.14
CA VAL A 94 -6.33 10.01 -3.34
C VAL A 94 -6.35 9.65 -4.82
N LYS A 95 -6.85 10.54 -5.68
CA LYS A 95 -6.84 10.36 -7.13
C LYS A 95 -5.41 10.14 -7.66
N LEU A 96 -4.46 10.96 -7.22
CA LEU A 96 -3.04 10.76 -7.57
C LEU A 96 -2.53 9.38 -7.14
N TRP A 97 -2.88 8.92 -5.93
CA TRP A 97 -2.50 7.59 -5.46
C TRP A 97 -3.10 6.46 -6.30
N VAL A 98 -4.35 6.62 -6.75
CA VAL A 98 -5.01 5.67 -7.66
C VAL A 98 -4.32 5.66 -9.02
N GLU A 99 -4.10 6.83 -9.63
CA GLU A 99 -3.45 6.96 -10.94
C GLU A 99 -2.03 6.39 -10.96
N GLU A 100 -1.27 6.60 -9.89
CA GLU A 100 0.08 6.05 -9.71
C GLU A 100 0.09 4.57 -9.33
N GLY A 101 -1.06 3.97 -9.01
CA GLY A 101 -1.16 2.58 -8.57
C GLY A 101 -0.49 2.34 -7.22
N MET A 102 -0.68 3.25 -6.26
CA MET A 102 -0.14 3.15 -4.91
C MET A 102 -1.02 2.32 -3.97
N ALA A 103 -2.34 2.26 -4.22
CA ALA A 103 -3.33 1.57 -3.40
C ALA A 103 -3.62 0.16 -3.93
N VAL A 104 -2.65 -0.74 -3.79
CA VAL A 104 -2.71 -2.09 -4.37
C VAL A 104 -3.03 -3.18 -3.37
N ASN A 105 -2.96 -2.93 -2.06
CA ASN A 105 -3.38 -3.92 -1.08
C ASN A 105 -4.92 -3.98 -0.96
N PRO A 106 -5.51 -5.16 -0.68
CA PRO A 106 -6.96 -5.32 -0.59
C PRO A 106 -7.66 -4.37 0.39
N ASN A 107 -7.02 -4.06 1.53
CA ASN A 107 -7.60 -3.17 2.55
C ASN A 107 -7.63 -1.71 2.08
N GLU A 108 -6.55 -1.23 1.45
CA GLU A 108 -6.46 0.11 0.87
C GLU A 108 -7.49 0.26 -0.26
N TYR A 109 -7.57 -0.75 -1.13
CA TYR A 109 -8.53 -0.81 -2.21
C TYR A 109 -9.96 -0.67 -1.68
N SER A 110 -10.32 -1.50 -0.69
CA SER A 110 -11.67 -1.52 -0.13
C SER A 110 -12.01 -0.20 0.54
N ALA A 111 -11.07 0.37 1.29
CA ALA A 111 -11.23 1.65 1.95
C ALA A 111 -11.43 2.80 0.95
N ILE A 112 -10.61 2.87 -0.11
CA ILE A 112 -10.73 3.90 -1.14
C ILE A 112 -12.04 3.76 -1.92
N ALA A 113 -12.43 2.53 -2.29
CA ALA A 113 -13.69 2.29 -2.99
C ALA A 113 -14.92 2.69 -2.16
N THR A 114 -14.83 2.60 -0.82
CA THR A 114 -15.89 3.09 0.08
C THR A 114 -15.89 4.61 0.22
N GLY A 115 -14.74 5.24 0.46
CA GLY A 115 -14.66 6.68 0.73
C GLY A 115 -14.73 7.58 -0.52
N TYR A 116 -14.34 7.06 -1.68
CA TYR A 116 -14.24 7.79 -2.95
C TYR A 116 -14.85 6.95 -4.09
N PRO A 117 -16.16 6.69 -4.04
CA PRO A 117 -16.81 5.74 -4.95
C PRO A 117 -16.70 6.13 -6.43
N ASP A 118 -16.50 7.40 -6.75
CA ASP A 118 -16.31 7.87 -8.12
C ASP A 118 -14.93 7.54 -8.70
N LEU A 119 -13.95 7.22 -7.84
CA LEU A 119 -12.62 6.75 -8.27
C LEU A 119 -12.57 5.23 -8.47
N LYS A 120 -13.66 4.51 -8.19
CA LYS A 120 -13.69 3.04 -8.18
C LYS A 120 -13.33 2.43 -9.53
N ASP A 121 -13.84 2.98 -10.62
CA ASP A 121 -13.58 2.46 -11.97
C ASP A 121 -12.10 2.61 -12.35
N ASP A 122 -11.48 3.73 -11.98
CA ASP A 122 -10.05 3.95 -12.17
C ASP A 122 -9.22 3.03 -11.28
N LEU A 123 -9.63 2.81 -10.04
CA LEU A 123 -8.97 1.89 -9.11
C LEU A 123 -9.03 0.45 -9.63
N GLU A 124 -10.17 0.00 -10.16
CA GLU A 124 -10.32 -1.31 -10.80
C GLU A 124 -9.44 -1.44 -12.03
N ARG A 125 -9.47 -0.43 -12.92
CA ARG A 125 -8.67 -0.39 -14.14
C ARG A 125 -7.17 -0.44 -13.84
N ILE A 126 -6.68 0.37 -12.89
CA ILE A 126 -5.27 0.42 -12.54
C ILE A 126 -4.84 -0.87 -11.84
N ARG A 127 -5.65 -1.41 -10.92
CA ARG A 127 -5.39 -2.71 -10.30
C ARG A 127 -5.23 -3.80 -11.37
N ASP A 128 -6.16 -3.86 -12.31
CA ASP A 128 -6.13 -4.86 -13.38
C ASP A 128 -4.94 -4.65 -14.34
N GLN A 129 -4.54 -3.41 -14.61
CA GLN A 129 -3.33 -3.10 -15.39
C GLN A 129 -2.06 -3.51 -14.65
N SER A 130 -1.95 -3.22 -13.35
CA SER A 130 -0.84 -3.65 -12.51
C SER A 130 -0.75 -5.18 -12.47
N LEU A 131 -1.89 -5.86 -12.30
CA LEU A 131 -1.96 -7.33 -12.38
C LEU A 131 -1.55 -7.86 -13.77
N LYS A 132 -1.90 -7.17 -14.86
CA LYS A 132 -1.51 -7.56 -16.23
C LYS A 132 -0.02 -7.32 -16.53
N LYS A 133 0.59 -6.26 -15.99
CA LYS A 133 2.05 -6.00 -16.14
C LYS A 133 2.91 -7.01 -15.37
N LEU A 134 2.30 -7.75 -14.45
CA LEU A 134 2.91 -8.83 -13.69
C LEU A 134 2.71 -10.22 -14.33
N LYS A 135 1.92 -10.32 -15.43
CA LYS A 135 1.80 -11.50 -16.29
C LYS A 135 2.91 -11.53 -17.34
#